data_AF-A0A1C6SAC3-F1
#
_entry.id   AF-A0A1C6SAC3-F1
#
_cell.length_a   1.000
_cell.length_b   1.000
_cell.length_c   1.000
_cell.angle_alpha   90.00
_cell.angle_beta   90.00
_cell.angle_gamma   90.00
#
_symmetry.space_group_name_H-M   'P 1'
#
loop_
_entity.id
_entity.type
_entity.pdbx_description
1 polymer ?
#
loop_
_entity_poly.entity_id
_entity_poly.type
_entity_poly.pdbx_seq_one_letter_code
_entity_poly.pdbx_strand_id
1 'polypeptide(L)'
;MSVDLGMARWHTDPGVGPRLVSRVPTGEVDAVAALWHDGQVLVATANRAHDECRAGETHDCAPAVRGWDARSGNLLRTILRAVGDDPAVALALLDGRPQALLADWTEPIRRWDLDTGESAEVVQPGEPVVDLVVDEVDGRATLLLRGFRGTVEWWDVAAAEPGRESSAELLGYPHSLAHLDSDLVTVTGESDGRVVVRDVRTGEVRCAVTVAGPL
;
A
#
# COMPACT_ATOMS: atom_id res chain seq x y z
N MET A 1 20.33 8.81 -17.59
CA MET A 1 18.95 9.34 -17.63
C MET A 1 18.30 8.82 -16.37
N SER A 2 18.24 9.66 -15.33
CA SER A 2 17.78 9.27 -14.00
C SER A 2 16.26 9.39 -13.99
N VAL A 3 15.56 8.29 -13.74
CA VAL A 3 14.13 8.31 -13.49
C VAL A 3 13.98 8.75 -12.04
N ASP A 4 13.39 9.92 -11.81
CA ASP A 4 13.11 10.42 -10.46
C ASP A 4 11.83 9.71 -9.99
N LEU A 5 12.00 8.56 -9.36
CA LEU A 5 10.91 7.87 -8.69
C LEU A 5 10.65 8.63 -7.39
N GLY A 6 9.69 9.55 -7.44
CA GLY A 6 9.29 10.40 -6.32
C GLY A 6 9.04 9.58 -5.06
N MET A 7 10.03 9.55 -4.18
CA MET A 7 10.00 8.82 -2.92
C MET A 7 9.04 9.53 -1.97
N ALA A 8 7.84 8.96 -1.78
CA ALA A 8 6.89 9.47 -0.79
C ALA A 8 7.40 9.11 0.63
N ARG A 9 7.95 10.10 1.35
CA ARG A 9 8.33 9.96 2.76
C ARG A 9 7.14 10.28 3.67
N TRP A 10 6.56 9.26 4.27
CA TRP A 10 5.50 9.42 5.27
C TRP A 10 6.05 9.95 6.59
N HIS A 11 5.39 10.96 7.15
CA HIS A 11 5.63 11.47 8.51
C HIS A 11 4.29 11.50 9.23
N THR A 12 4.18 10.82 10.37
CA THR A 12 3.05 10.92 11.29
C THR A 12 3.39 11.92 12.40
N ASP A 13 3.23 13.22 12.13
CA ASP A 13 3.43 14.29 13.13
C ASP A 13 2.09 15.05 13.34
N PRO A 14 1.64 15.32 14.58
CA PRO A 14 0.30 15.87 14.85
C PRO A 14 0.20 17.40 14.68
N GLY A 15 1.13 18.02 13.96
CA GLY A 15 1.15 19.45 13.69
C GLY A 15 0.90 19.77 12.22
N VAL A 16 -0.34 19.71 11.76
CA VAL A 16 -0.69 20.07 10.38
C VAL A 16 -0.41 21.56 10.15
N GLY A 17 0.65 21.87 9.41
CA GLY A 17 0.95 23.24 8.98
C GLY A 17 -0.14 23.79 8.05
N PRO A 18 -0.47 25.10 8.10
CA PRO A 18 -1.65 25.68 7.44
C PRO A 18 -1.56 25.80 5.90
N ARG A 19 -0.54 25.22 5.24
CA ARG A 19 -0.24 25.46 3.81
C ARG A 19 -0.60 24.33 2.84
N LEU A 20 -1.12 23.21 3.30
CA LEU A 20 -1.69 22.18 2.42
C LEU A 20 -2.77 21.41 3.16
N VAL A 21 -4.01 21.87 3.05
CA VAL A 21 -5.17 21.12 3.57
C VAL A 21 -6.28 21.15 2.52
N SER A 22 -6.22 20.22 1.56
CA SER A 22 -7.45 19.78 0.92
C SER A 22 -8.07 18.73 1.85
N ARG A 23 -9.28 18.98 2.35
CA ARG A 23 -10.06 17.92 2.99
C ARG A 23 -10.71 17.10 1.90
N VAL A 24 -10.34 15.84 1.82
CA VAL A 24 -11.01 14.88 0.95
C VAL A 24 -12.30 14.45 1.66
N PRO A 25 -13.49 14.59 1.05
CA PRO A 25 -14.75 14.25 1.68
C PRO A 25 -14.95 12.73 1.67
N THR A 26 -14.25 12.04 2.56
CA THR A 26 -14.37 10.58 2.75
C THR A 26 -15.17 10.30 4.02
N GLY A 27 -15.82 9.14 4.07
CA GLY A 27 -16.19 8.50 5.33
C GLY A 27 -14.94 8.03 6.08
N GLU A 28 -15.10 7.01 6.94
CA GLU A 28 -13.97 6.32 7.55
C GLU A 28 -13.06 5.73 6.46
N VAL A 29 -11.73 5.79 6.68
CA VAL A 29 -10.71 5.32 5.76
C VAL A 29 -9.86 4.31 6.49
N ASP A 30 -9.93 3.05 6.05
CA ASP A 30 -9.15 1.95 6.62
C ASP A 30 -7.73 1.92 6.02
N ALA A 31 -7.58 2.31 4.75
CA ALA A 31 -6.27 2.38 4.09
C ALA A 31 -6.15 3.56 3.12
N VAL A 32 -4.92 4.08 3.00
CA VAL A 32 -4.57 5.20 2.12
C VAL A 32 -3.24 4.95 1.41
N ALA A 33 -3.18 5.31 0.13
CA ALA A 33 -1.94 5.37 -0.64
C ALA A 33 -1.88 6.69 -1.40
N ALA A 34 -0.67 7.13 -1.74
CA ALA A 34 -0.46 8.32 -2.55
C ALA A 34 0.67 8.08 -3.56
N LEU A 35 0.53 8.63 -4.76
CA LEU A 35 1.62 8.72 -5.74
C LEU A 35 1.67 10.11 -6.35
N TRP A 36 2.84 10.49 -6.85
CA TRP A 36 2.99 11.69 -7.67
C TRP A 36 2.93 11.31 -9.16
N HIS A 37 2.11 12.02 -9.93
CA HIS A 37 1.97 11.82 -11.37
C HIS A 37 1.57 13.13 -12.04
N ASP A 38 2.23 13.48 -13.14
CA ASP A 38 1.92 14.65 -13.98
C ASP A 38 1.73 15.97 -13.21
N GLY A 39 2.59 16.22 -12.21
CA GLY A 39 2.54 17.46 -11.42
C GLY A 39 1.49 17.47 -10.33
N GLN A 40 0.85 16.34 -10.05
CA GLN A 40 -0.22 16.21 -9.06
C GLN A 40 0.05 15.02 -8.13
N VAL A 41 -0.46 15.12 -6.90
CA VAL A 41 -0.52 13.96 -6.00
C VAL A 41 -1.88 13.32 -6.16
N LEU A 42 -1.87 12.06 -6.56
CA LEU A 42 -3.04 11.20 -6.58
C LEU A 42 -3.11 10.47 -5.24
N VAL A 43 -4.31 10.40 -4.68
CA VAL A 43 -4.56 9.67 -3.43
C VAL A 43 -5.57 8.56 -3.71
N ALA A 44 -5.31 7.37 -3.21
CA ALA A 44 -6.27 6.28 -3.16
C ALA A 44 -6.68 6.05 -1.71
N THR A 45 -7.97 5.94 -1.45
CA THR A 45 -8.51 5.55 -0.15
C THR A 45 -9.36 4.30 -0.29
N ALA A 46 -9.22 3.35 0.62
CA ALA A 46 -10.07 2.18 0.71
C ALA A 46 -10.81 2.14 2.04
N ASN A 47 -12.05 1.68 2.00
CA ASN A 47 -12.87 1.44 3.18
C ASN A 47 -13.60 0.09 3.07
N ARG A 48 -13.79 -0.59 4.20
CA ARG A 48 -14.62 -1.80 4.29
C ARG A 48 -16.10 -1.46 4.46
N ALA A 49 -16.95 -2.46 4.37
CA ALA A 49 -18.35 -2.32 4.75
C ALA A 49 -18.46 -2.30 6.30
N HIS A 50 -19.16 -1.32 6.87
CA HIS A 50 -19.37 -1.27 8.32
C HIS A 50 -20.61 -2.07 8.71
N ASP A 51 -20.53 -2.82 9.81
CA ASP A 51 -21.66 -3.60 10.36
C ASP A 51 -22.89 -2.72 10.68
N GLU A 52 -22.67 -1.45 11.02
CA GLU A 52 -23.72 -0.47 11.37
C GLU A 52 -24.45 0.12 10.15
N CYS A 53 -23.99 -0.15 8.92
CA CYS A 53 -24.61 0.38 7.69
C CYS A 53 -25.96 -0.25 7.33
N ARG A 54 -26.53 -1.10 8.18
CA ARG A 54 -27.84 -1.76 7.93
C ARG A 54 -29.06 -0.85 8.08
N ALA A 55 -28.92 0.42 8.45
CA ALA A 55 -30.08 1.31 8.55
C ALA A 55 -29.80 2.78 8.19
N GLY A 56 -30.00 3.14 6.92
CA GLY A 56 -30.64 4.41 6.55
C GLY A 56 -29.90 5.73 6.77
N GLU A 57 -28.62 5.76 7.15
CA GLU A 57 -27.85 7.02 7.23
C GLU A 57 -27.01 7.30 5.98
N THR A 58 -26.94 8.58 5.62
CA THR A 58 -26.42 9.16 4.36
C THR A 58 -24.89 9.15 4.22
N HIS A 59 -24.19 8.29 4.95
CA HIS A 59 -22.75 8.10 4.79
C HIS A 59 -22.49 7.05 3.71
N ASP A 60 -21.53 7.32 2.82
CA ASP A 60 -21.13 6.40 1.75
C ASP A 60 -20.47 5.15 2.35
N CYS A 61 -21.32 4.22 2.76
CA CYS A 61 -21.04 2.97 3.46
C CYS A 61 -20.55 1.85 2.54
N ALA A 62 -20.57 2.08 1.23
CA ALA A 62 -20.18 1.06 0.28
C ALA A 62 -18.64 0.91 0.35
N PRO A 63 -18.14 -0.33 0.46
CA PRO A 63 -16.72 -0.57 0.30
C PRO A 63 -16.29 -0.07 -1.08
N ALA A 64 -15.23 0.73 -1.11
CA ALA A 64 -14.79 1.36 -2.35
C ALA A 64 -13.33 1.76 -2.28
N VAL A 65 -12.69 1.81 -3.45
CA VAL A 65 -11.44 2.52 -3.66
C VAL A 65 -11.77 3.84 -4.34
N ARG A 66 -11.35 4.96 -3.75
CA ARG A 66 -11.57 6.28 -4.35
C ARG A 66 -10.24 6.91 -4.69
N GLY A 67 -10.12 7.39 -5.93
CA GLY A 67 -9.00 8.15 -6.44
C GLY A 67 -9.29 9.65 -6.35
N TRP A 68 -8.35 10.43 -5.82
CA TRP A 68 -8.53 11.85 -5.55
C TRP A 68 -7.37 12.67 -6.10
N ASP A 69 -7.70 13.88 -6.53
CA ASP A 69 -6.72 14.93 -6.78
C ASP A 69 -6.42 15.63 -5.46
N ALA A 70 -5.20 15.47 -4.94
CA ALA A 70 -4.83 16.03 -3.63
C ALA A 70 -4.68 17.56 -3.63
N ARG A 71 -4.66 18.23 -4.79
CA ARG A 71 -4.54 19.68 -4.86
C ARG A 71 -5.89 20.35 -4.69
N SER A 72 -6.91 19.80 -5.34
CA SER A 72 -8.28 20.31 -5.38
C SER A 72 -9.17 19.62 -4.34
N GLY A 73 -8.81 18.42 -3.89
CA GLY A 73 -9.66 17.56 -3.08
C GLY A 73 -10.79 16.89 -3.86
N ASN A 74 -10.80 17.03 -5.20
CA ASN A 74 -11.85 16.48 -6.04
C ASN A 74 -11.71 14.97 -6.18
N LEU A 75 -12.84 14.28 -6.10
CA LEU A 75 -12.95 12.88 -6.48
C LEU A 75 -12.71 12.74 -7.98
N LEU A 76 -11.71 11.96 -8.36
CA LEU A 76 -11.44 11.62 -9.75
C LEU A 76 -12.29 10.42 -10.17
N ARG A 77 -12.31 9.38 -9.34
CA ARG A 77 -13.02 8.14 -9.63
C ARG A 77 -13.38 7.38 -8.34
N THR A 78 -14.55 6.75 -8.35
CA THR A 78 -14.93 5.72 -7.37
C THR A 78 -14.93 4.37 -8.06
N ILE A 79 -14.14 3.43 -7.53
CA ILE A 79 -14.18 2.02 -7.88
C ILE A 79 -14.95 1.32 -6.77
N LEU A 80 -16.19 0.93 -7.07
CA LEU A 80 -17.02 0.15 -6.16
C LEU A 80 -16.64 -1.32 -6.30
N ARG A 81 -16.06 -1.90 -5.26
CA ARG A 81 -15.91 -3.35 -5.14
C ARG A 81 -16.30 -3.78 -3.73
N ALA A 82 -16.76 -5.02 -3.57
CA ALA A 82 -16.76 -5.63 -2.25
C ALA A 82 -15.30 -5.70 -1.78
N VAL A 83 -14.98 -4.86 -0.80
CA VAL A 83 -13.71 -4.88 -0.10
C VAL A 83 -13.98 -5.71 1.15
N GLY A 84 -13.25 -6.82 1.29
CA GLY A 84 -13.32 -7.66 2.49
C GLY A 84 -12.84 -6.92 3.73
N ASP A 85 -12.69 -7.66 4.83
CA ASP A 85 -12.14 -7.12 6.06
C ASP A 85 -10.67 -6.68 5.87
N ASP A 86 -10.30 -5.62 6.60
CA ASP A 86 -8.95 -5.02 6.65
C ASP A 86 -8.31 -4.78 5.28
N PRO A 87 -8.85 -3.86 4.47
CA PRO A 87 -8.24 -3.54 3.19
C PRO A 87 -6.87 -2.90 3.34
N ALA A 88 -6.02 -3.20 2.37
CA ALA A 88 -4.80 -2.45 2.13
C ALA A 88 -4.77 -2.01 0.66
N VAL A 89 -4.31 -0.78 0.41
CA VAL A 89 -4.27 -0.19 -0.94
C VAL A 89 -2.87 0.31 -1.25
N ALA A 90 -2.41 0.08 -2.48
CA ALA A 90 -1.19 0.67 -3.03
C ALA A 90 -1.49 1.42 -4.32
N LEU A 91 -0.64 2.39 -4.64
CA LEU A 91 -0.68 3.14 -5.88
C LEU A 91 0.64 2.97 -6.63
N ALA A 92 0.57 2.75 -7.94
CA ALA A 92 1.73 2.59 -8.81
C ALA A 92 1.55 3.32 -10.13
N LEU A 93 2.66 3.74 -10.74
CA LEU A 93 2.70 4.12 -12.16
C LEU A 93 3.13 2.91 -12.98
N LEU A 94 2.18 2.24 -13.63
CA LEU A 94 2.43 1.10 -14.50
C LEU A 94 2.19 1.53 -15.94
N ASP A 95 3.20 1.36 -16.80
CA ASP A 95 3.18 1.84 -18.19
C ASP A 95 2.80 3.34 -18.32
N GLY A 96 3.24 4.15 -17.34
CA GLY A 96 2.95 5.58 -17.27
C GLY A 96 1.53 5.92 -16.83
N ARG A 97 0.74 4.94 -16.40
CA ARG A 97 -0.65 5.13 -15.97
C ARG A 97 -0.80 4.88 -14.47
N PRO A 98 -1.55 5.73 -13.75
CA PRO A 98 -1.80 5.53 -12.34
C PRO A 98 -2.74 4.34 -12.14
N GLN A 99 -2.28 3.35 -11.38
CA GLN A 99 -3.04 2.16 -11.05
C GLN A 99 -3.14 1.98 -9.54
N ALA A 100 -4.32 1.58 -9.07
CA ALA A 100 -4.54 1.17 -7.69
C ALA A 100 -4.51 -0.35 -7.58
N LEU A 101 -3.78 -0.87 -6.59
CA LEU A 101 -3.84 -2.27 -6.20
C LEU A 101 -4.53 -2.35 -4.85
N LEU A 102 -5.44 -3.31 -4.70
CA LEU A 102 -6.18 -3.46 -3.45
C LEU A 102 -6.18 -4.92 -3.04
N ALA A 103 -5.73 -5.17 -1.81
CA ALA A 103 -5.78 -6.46 -1.14
C ALA A 103 -6.86 -6.43 -0.04
N ASP A 104 -7.46 -7.59 0.20
CA ASP A 104 -8.24 -7.87 1.40
C ASP A 104 -7.96 -9.32 1.86
N TRP A 105 -8.60 -9.76 2.94
CA TRP A 105 -8.35 -11.08 3.53
C TRP A 105 -8.90 -12.26 2.74
N THR A 106 -9.77 -12.03 1.76
CA THR A 106 -10.61 -13.08 1.16
C THR A 106 -10.48 -13.20 -0.35
N GLU A 107 -10.09 -12.13 -1.03
CA GLU A 107 -10.12 -12.03 -2.49
C GLU A 107 -8.71 -11.98 -3.09
N PRO A 108 -8.56 -12.39 -4.35
CA PRO A 108 -7.35 -12.12 -5.11
C PRO A 108 -7.03 -10.62 -5.13
N ILE A 109 -5.74 -10.31 -5.09
CA ILE A 109 -5.28 -8.95 -5.34
C ILE A 109 -5.54 -8.63 -6.81
N ARG A 110 -6.16 -7.48 -7.01
CA ARG A 110 -6.47 -6.93 -8.32
C ARG A 110 -5.82 -5.56 -8.44
N ARG A 111 -5.51 -5.19 -9.68
CA ARG A 111 -5.09 -3.85 -10.08
C ARG A 111 -6.19 -3.18 -10.88
N TRP A 112 -6.31 -1.87 -10.76
CA TRP A 112 -7.24 -1.02 -11.47
C TRP A 112 -6.52 0.14 -12.12
N ASP A 113 -6.72 0.33 -13.41
CA ASP A 113 -6.34 1.55 -14.12
C ASP A 113 -7.29 2.68 -13.66
N LEU A 114 -6.75 3.77 -13.11
CA LEU A 114 -7.57 4.87 -12.60
C LEU A 114 -8.14 5.78 -13.70
N ASP A 115 -7.57 5.73 -14.91
CA ASP A 115 -8.03 6.48 -16.06
C ASP A 115 -9.20 5.78 -16.75
N THR A 116 -9.12 4.45 -16.94
CA THR A 116 -10.13 3.66 -17.65
C THR A 116 -11.14 3.01 -16.70
N GLY A 117 -10.71 2.64 -15.50
CA GLY A 117 -11.47 1.81 -14.55
C GLY A 117 -11.38 0.30 -14.84
N GLU A 118 -10.60 -0.11 -15.84
CA GLU A 118 -10.38 -1.53 -16.14
C GLU A 118 -9.60 -2.20 -15.01
N SER A 119 -9.93 -3.46 -14.74
CA SER A 119 -9.31 -4.24 -13.66
C SER A 119 -8.72 -5.55 -14.17
N ALA A 120 -7.59 -5.95 -13.59
CA ALA A 120 -7.00 -7.26 -13.81
C ALA A 120 -6.65 -7.91 -12.48
N GLU A 121 -6.83 -9.23 -12.40
CA GLU A 121 -6.29 -10.01 -11.29
C GLU A 121 -4.76 -10.05 -11.40
N VAL A 122 -4.09 -9.85 -10.27
CA VAL A 122 -2.64 -9.87 -10.16
C VAL A 122 -2.20 -11.16 -9.47
N VAL A 123 -2.76 -11.47 -8.31
CA VAL A 123 -2.26 -12.63 -7.54
C VAL A 123 -3.29 -13.10 -6.54
N GLN A 124 -3.36 -14.42 -6.37
CA GLN A 124 -3.92 -15.05 -5.18
C GLN A 124 -2.80 -15.27 -4.15
N PRO A 125 -2.72 -14.46 -3.07
CA PRO A 125 -1.68 -14.61 -2.07
C PRO A 125 -1.82 -15.93 -1.30
N GLY A 126 -0.69 -16.44 -0.77
CA GLY A 126 -0.67 -17.68 -0.01
C GLY A 126 -1.35 -17.60 1.36
N GLU A 127 -1.59 -16.38 1.87
CA GLU A 127 -2.30 -16.11 3.12
C GLU A 127 -2.96 -14.71 3.10
N PRO A 128 -3.84 -14.37 4.07
CA PRO A 128 -4.42 -13.04 4.17
C PRO A 128 -3.35 -11.94 4.21
N VAL A 129 -3.54 -10.90 3.39
CA VAL A 129 -2.59 -9.79 3.26
C VAL A 129 -3.02 -8.66 4.18
N VAL A 130 -2.06 -8.17 4.96
CA VAL A 130 -2.25 -7.08 5.93
C VAL A 130 -1.60 -5.77 5.48
N ASP A 131 -0.78 -5.79 4.43
CA ASP A 131 -0.23 -4.59 3.78
C ASP A 131 0.30 -4.92 2.37
N LEU A 132 0.29 -3.94 1.48
CA LEU A 132 0.98 -4.03 0.20
C LEU A 132 1.60 -2.71 -0.24
N VAL A 133 2.66 -2.83 -1.01
CA VAL A 133 3.31 -1.71 -1.70
C VAL A 133 3.75 -2.18 -3.08
N VAL A 134 3.73 -1.26 -4.04
CA VAL A 134 4.37 -1.47 -5.33
C VAL A 134 5.58 -0.54 -5.41
N ASP A 135 6.70 -1.08 -5.84
CA ASP A 135 7.95 -0.35 -5.95
C ASP A 135 8.72 -0.76 -7.19
N GLU A 136 9.75 0.01 -7.55
CA GLU A 136 10.71 -0.40 -8.56
C GLU A 136 11.85 -1.18 -7.91
N VAL A 137 12.02 -2.45 -8.29
CA VAL A 137 13.15 -3.28 -7.88
C VAL A 137 13.88 -3.77 -9.13
N ASP A 138 15.16 -3.43 -9.28
CA ASP A 138 15.97 -3.70 -10.48
C ASP A 138 15.34 -3.22 -11.80
N GLY A 139 14.66 -2.07 -11.80
CA GLY A 139 14.02 -1.54 -13.01
C GLY A 139 12.69 -2.21 -13.36
N ARG A 140 12.10 -2.98 -12.44
CA ARG A 140 10.79 -3.63 -12.62
C ARG A 140 9.83 -3.21 -11.53
N ALA A 141 8.57 -3.00 -11.90
CA ALA A 141 7.52 -2.79 -10.92
C ALA A 141 7.24 -4.12 -10.19
N THR A 142 7.56 -4.15 -8.91
CA THR A 142 7.40 -5.30 -8.02
C THR A 142 6.34 -4.98 -6.97
N LEU A 143 5.30 -5.82 -6.90
CA LEU A 143 4.35 -5.84 -5.80
C LEU A 143 4.93 -6.65 -4.65
N LEU A 144 4.83 -6.08 -3.47
CA LEU A 144 5.28 -6.67 -2.22
C LEU A 144 4.07 -6.84 -1.32
N LEU A 145 3.91 -8.04 -0.80
CA LEU A 145 2.79 -8.42 0.04
C LEU A 145 3.32 -8.78 1.41
N ARG A 146 2.70 -8.20 2.43
CA ARG A 146 2.89 -8.64 3.81
C ARG A 146 1.71 -9.51 4.21
N GLY A 147 1.98 -10.78 4.46
CA GLY A 147 0.99 -11.73 4.96
C GLY A 147 0.80 -11.64 6.48
N PHE A 148 -0.36 -12.08 6.95
CA PHE A 148 -0.76 -12.05 8.35
C PHE A 148 0.20 -12.81 9.29
N ARG A 149 0.83 -13.89 8.82
CA ARG A 149 1.78 -14.69 9.60
C ARG A 149 3.23 -14.21 9.47
N GLY A 150 3.44 -13.03 8.88
CA GLY A 150 4.76 -12.43 8.70
C GLY A 150 5.51 -12.92 7.46
N THR A 151 4.82 -13.60 6.54
CA THR A 151 5.40 -13.89 5.23
C THR A 151 5.51 -12.60 4.42
N VAL A 152 6.57 -12.52 3.61
CA VAL A 152 6.70 -11.49 2.58
C VAL A 152 6.80 -12.17 1.23
N GLU A 153 5.84 -11.89 0.36
CA GLU A 153 5.80 -12.39 -1.01
C GLU A 153 6.01 -11.25 -2.00
N TRP A 154 6.62 -11.52 -3.15
CA TRP A 154 6.78 -10.51 -4.18
C TRP A 154 6.60 -11.02 -5.60
N TRP A 155 6.09 -10.12 -6.45
CA TRP A 155 5.53 -10.42 -7.76
C TRP A 155 5.90 -9.31 -8.75
N ASP A 156 6.31 -9.68 -9.97
CA ASP A 156 6.41 -8.73 -11.09
C ASP A 156 4.99 -8.37 -11.52
N VAL A 157 4.61 -7.10 -11.36
CA VAL A 157 3.27 -6.63 -11.76
C VAL A 157 3.23 -6.03 -13.15
N ALA A 158 4.37 -5.81 -13.79
CA ALA A 158 4.43 -5.39 -15.19
C ALA A 158 4.32 -6.58 -16.15
N ALA A 159 4.57 -7.80 -15.67
CA ALA A 159 4.43 -9.01 -16.48
C ALA A 159 3.00 -9.19 -17.04
N ALA A 160 2.91 -9.58 -18.31
CA ALA A 160 1.63 -9.84 -18.99
C ALA A 160 0.84 -10.99 -18.34
N GLU A 161 1.55 -11.94 -17.74
CA GLU A 161 1.00 -12.94 -16.83
C GLU A 161 1.67 -12.74 -15.47
N PRO A 162 0.90 -12.32 -14.45
CA PRO A 162 1.42 -12.20 -13.10
C PRO A 162 1.89 -13.58 -12.58
N GLY A 163 3.14 -13.66 -12.16
CA GLY A 163 3.74 -14.88 -11.62
C GLY A 163 4.57 -14.58 -10.38
N ARG A 164 4.56 -15.50 -9.40
CA ARG A 164 5.28 -15.32 -8.13
C ARG A 164 6.76 -15.30 -8.48
N GLU A 165 7.44 -14.20 -8.18
CA GLU A 165 8.88 -14.18 -8.40
C GLU A 165 9.57 -14.96 -7.28
N SER A 166 9.21 -14.69 -6.02
CA SER A 166 9.74 -15.41 -4.85
C SER A 166 8.99 -15.00 -3.57
N SER A 167 9.44 -15.53 -2.43
CA SER A 167 8.95 -15.23 -1.09
C SER A 167 9.96 -15.60 -0.01
N ALA A 168 9.87 -14.92 1.13
CA ALA A 168 10.62 -15.26 2.32
C ALA A 168 9.70 -15.32 3.54
N GLU A 169 9.96 -16.28 4.44
CA GLU A 169 9.45 -16.22 5.81
C GLU A 169 10.38 -15.32 6.62
N LEU A 170 9.84 -14.24 7.19
CA LEU A 170 10.59 -13.38 8.08
C LEU A 170 10.23 -13.73 9.52
N LEU A 171 11.25 -13.86 10.37
CA LEU A 171 11.06 -14.04 11.81
C LEU A 171 10.58 -12.72 12.41
N GLY A 172 9.44 -12.75 13.11
CA GLY A 172 8.76 -11.58 13.65
C GLY A 172 7.62 -11.09 12.73
N TYR A 173 6.78 -10.18 13.23
CA TYR A 173 5.76 -9.52 12.40
C TYR A 173 6.40 -8.30 11.75
N PRO A 174 6.76 -8.32 10.44
CA PRO A 174 7.21 -7.09 9.77
C PRO A 174 6.11 -6.05 9.91
N HIS A 175 6.45 -4.85 10.37
CA HIS A 175 5.45 -3.79 10.58
C HIS A 175 5.36 -2.85 9.39
N SER A 176 6.44 -2.74 8.61
CA SER A 176 6.48 -1.87 7.45
C SER A 176 7.53 -2.32 6.42
N LEU A 177 7.30 -1.93 5.18
CA LEU A 177 8.27 -1.94 4.10
C LEU A 177 8.84 -0.53 3.92
N ALA A 178 10.13 -0.41 3.62
CA ALA A 178 10.80 0.88 3.45
C ALA A 178 11.98 0.76 2.48
N HIS A 179 12.47 1.90 2.00
CA HIS A 179 13.77 1.98 1.32
C HIS A 179 14.89 2.33 2.29
N LEU A 180 15.97 1.58 2.21
CA LEU A 180 17.27 1.93 2.77
C LEU A 180 18.23 2.15 1.58
N ASP A 181 18.53 3.42 1.31
CA ASP A 181 19.21 3.85 0.09
C ASP A 181 18.42 3.46 -1.18
N SER A 182 18.94 2.56 -2.01
CA SER A 182 18.24 1.97 -3.17
C SER A 182 17.66 0.59 -2.90
N ASP A 183 17.90 0.03 -1.72
CA ASP A 183 17.52 -1.32 -1.37
C ASP A 183 16.20 -1.31 -0.61
N LEU A 184 15.27 -2.12 -1.07
CA LEU A 184 14.03 -2.36 -0.37
C LEU A 184 14.26 -3.25 0.85
N VAL A 185 13.80 -2.79 2.01
CA VAL A 185 13.96 -3.46 3.30
C VAL A 185 12.62 -3.66 4.02
N THR A 186 12.57 -4.71 4.81
CA THR A 186 11.54 -4.89 5.84
C THR A 186 12.03 -4.31 7.17
N VAL A 187 11.11 -3.72 7.92
CA VAL A 187 11.36 -3.25 9.28
C VAL A 187 10.44 -4.04 10.22
N THR A 188 11.03 -4.87 11.08
CA THR A 188 10.31 -5.62 12.12
C THR A 188 10.59 -5.02 13.49
N GLY A 189 9.59 -5.07 14.35
CA GLY A 189 9.71 -4.85 15.78
C GLY A 189 9.77 -6.21 16.45
N GLU A 190 10.83 -6.46 17.18
CA GLU A 190 11.04 -7.71 17.90
C GLU A 190 10.55 -7.58 19.33
N SER A 191 10.10 -8.70 19.90
CA SER A 191 9.59 -8.77 21.28
C SER A 191 10.62 -8.35 22.35
N ASP A 192 11.91 -8.33 22.00
CA ASP A 192 13.01 -7.88 22.86
C ASP A 192 13.31 -6.37 22.75
N GLY A 193 12.46 -5.60 22.06
CA GLY A 193 12.58 -4.16 21.90
C GLY A 193 13.56 -3.73 20.80
N ARG A 194 14.02 -4.67 19.96
CA ARG A 194 14.83 -4.35 18.77
C ARG A 194 13.93 -4.00 17.59
N VAL A 195 14.36 -3.01 16.81
CA VAL A 195 13.89 -2.79 15.45
C VAL A 195 14.94 -3.38 14.52
N VAL A 196 14.56 -4.36 13.72
CA VAL A 196 15.46 -5.07 12.81
C VAL A 196 15.09 -4.75 11.37
N VAL A 197 16.08 -4.31 10.61
CA VAL A 197 15.98 -3.99 9.19
C VAL A 197 16.61 -5.13 8.41
N ARG A 198 15.80 -5.80 7.57
CA ARG A 198 16.26 -6.90 6.71
C ARG A 198 16.06 -6.57 5.24
N ASP A 199 16.99 -7.01 4.42
CA ASP A 199 16.81 -7.03 2.97
C ASP A 199 15.58 -7.88 2.61
N VAL A 200 14.69 -7.35 1.77
CA VAL A 200 13.42 -8.03 1.44
C VAL A 200 13.64 -9.37 0.75
N ARG A 201 14.65 -9.46 -0.11
CA ARG A 201 14.84 -10.63 -0.99
C ARG A 201 15.57 -11.75 -0.31
N THR A 202 16.60 -11.42 0.43
CA THR A 202 17.49 -12.38 1.08
C THR A 202 17.07 -12.68 2.52
N GLY A 203 16.30 -11.78 3.15
CA GLY A 203 16.01 -11.82 4.58
C GLY A 203 17.22 -11.50 5.46
N GLU A 204 18.37 -11.14 4.88
CA GLU A 204 19.57 -10.83 5.64
C GLU A 204 19.39 -9.55 6.46
N VAL A 205 19.85 -9.58 7.71
CA VAL A 205 19.83 -8.41 8.60
C VAL A 205 20.85 -7.40 8.08
N ARG A 206 20.35 -6.25 7.61
CA ARG A 206 21.17 -5.10 7.18
C ARG A 206 21.53 -4.21 8.37
N CYS A 207 20.59 -4.04 9.30
CA CYS A 207 20.79 -3.25 10.51
C CYS A 207 19.85 -3.72 11.61
N ALA A 208 20.21 -3.49 12.87
CA ALA A 208 19.32 -3.66 13.99
C ALA A 208 19.59 -2.60 15.05
N VAL A 209 18.54 -1.92 15.49
CA VAL A 209 18.57 -0.86 16.49
C VAL A 209 17.82 -1.34 17.72
N THR A 210 18.43 -1.26 18.90
CA THR A 210 17.70 -1.49 20.14
C THR A 210 17.05 -0.18 20.57
N VAL A 211 15.73 -0.16 20.68
CA VAL A 211 15.02 0.99 21.24
C VAL A 211 15.09 0.87 22.76
N ALA A 212 16.12 1.46 23.36
CA ALA A 212 16.21 1.58 24.80
C ALA A 212 15.23 2.65 25.28
N GLY A 213 14.15 2.25 25.95
CA GLY A 213 13.30 3.19 26.69
C GLY A 213 14.00 3.67 27.96
N PRO A 214 13.67 4.87 28.50
CA PRO A 214 13.95 5.14 29.91
C PRO A 214 13.12 4.17 30.77
N LEU A 215 13.73 3.68 31.85
CA LEU A 215 13.07 2.90 32.91
C LEU A 215 11.87 3.65 33.50
#